data_AF-A0A1J5MD12-F1
#
_entry.id   AF-A0A1J5MD12-F1
#
_cell.length_a   1.000
_cell.length_b   1.000
_cell.length_c   1.000
_cell.angle_alpha   90.00
_cell.angle_beta   90.00
_cell.angle_gamma   90.00
#
_symmetry.space_group_name_H-M   'P 1'
#
loop_
_entity.id
_entity.type
_entity.pdbx_description
1 polymer ?
#
loop_
_entity_poly.entity_id
_entity_poly.type
_entity_poly.pdbx_seq_one_letter_code
_entity_poly.pdbx_strand_id
1 'polypeptide(L)' 'MSDTTQNGPVLAADGTPLKRSLAKALRMQKLRALMLIAPLLLFILVTFILPVGDMLFRSVDNRIVQDVLPNTVRAL' A
#
# COMPACT_ATOMS: atom_id res chain seq x y z
N MET A 1 -15.78 -51.17 21.23
CA MET A 1 -15.43 -49.87 21.83
C MET A 1 -15.31 -48.89 20.69
N SER A 2 -16.23 -47.95 20.56
CA SER A 2 -16.36 -47.08 19.39
C SER A 2 -15.30 -45.98 19.45
N ASP A 3 -14.33 -45.99 18.52
CA ASP A 3 -13.39 -44.88 18.32
C ASP A 3 -14.18 -43.64 17.92
N THR A 4 -14.41 -42.78 18.90
CA THR A 4 -15.00 -41.47 18.68
C THR A 4 -13.92 -40.61 18.05
N THR A 5 -14.06 -40.28 16.77
CA THR A 5 -13.28 -39.24 16.09
C THR A 5 -13.54 -37.92 16.81
N GLN A 6 -12.80 -37.67 17.89
CA GLN A 6 -12.86 -36.42 18.62
C GLN A 6 -12.18 -35.35 17.76
N ASN A 7 -13.00 -34.69 16.94
CA ASN A 7 -12.67 -33.48 16.19
C ASN A 7 -12.46 -32.30 17.15
N GLY A 8 -11.55 -32.46 18.12
CA GLY A 8 -11.10 -31.41 19.03
C GLY A 8 -10.10 -30.49 18.32
N PRO A 9 -10.02 -29.20 18.68
CA PRO A 9 -9.04 -28.29 18.10
C PRO A 9 -7.62 -28.85 18.28
N VAL A 10 -6.85 -28.97 17.20
CA VAL A 10 -5.44 -29.37 17.29
C VAL A 10 -4.69 -28.30 18.09
N LEU A 11 -4.21 -28.66 19.28
CA LEU A 11 -3.52 -27.76 20.19
C LEU A 11 -2.01 -27.82 19.91
N ALA A 12 -1.34 -26.67 20.01
CA ALA A 12 0.11 -26.60 20.06
C ALA A 12 0.61 -27.08 21.45
N ALA A 13 1.93 -27.29 21.58
CA ALA A 13 2.55 -27.77 22.83
C ALA A 13 2.30 -26.88 24.07
N ASP A 14 1.82 -25.65 23.84
CA ASP A 14 1.46 -24.65 24.85
C ASP A 14 -0.05 -24.58 25.15
N GLY A 15 -0.86 -25.49 24.59
CA GLY A 15 -2.31 -25.53 24.78
C GLY A 15 -3.08 -24.50 23.96
N THR A 16 -2.41 -23.68 23.14
CA THR A 16 -3.10 -22.75 22.23
C THR A 16 -3.55 -23.48 20.96
N PRO A 17 -4.70 -23.12 20.37
CA PRO A 17 -5.12 -23.73 19.11
C PRO A 17 -4.10 -23.43 18.01
N LEU A 18 -3.58 -24.47 17.37
CA LEU A 18 -2.47 -24.40 16.41
C LEU A 18 -2.75 -23.44 15.24
N LYS A 19 -4.02 -23.36 14.81
CA LYS A 19 -4.47 -22.40 13.79
C LYS A 19 -4.18 -20.95 14.18
N ARG A 20 -4.30 -20.61 15.47
CA ARG A 20 -4.07 -19.25 15.99
C ARG A 20 -2.59 -18.91 16.06
N SER A 21 -1.75 -19.86 16.52
CA SER A 21 -0.30 -19.65 16.57
C SER A 21 0.30 -19.53 15.16
N LEU A 22 -0.15 -20.36 14.22
CA LEU A 22 0.25 -20.26 12.81
C LEU A 22 -0.16 -18.93 12.17
N ALA A 23 -1.39 -18.47 12.40
CA ALA A 23 -1.84 -17.18 11.86
C ALA A 23 -1.01 -16.00 12.40
N LYS A 24 -0.61 -16.05 13.68
CA LYS A 24 0.28 -15.05 14.29
C LYS A 24 1.66 -15.06 13.64
N ALA A 25 2.28 -16.24 13.51
CA ALA A 25 3.58 -16.40 12.89
C ALA A 25 3.59 -15.90 11.43
N LEU A 26 2.57 -16.28 10.66
CA LEU A 26 2.43 -15.86 9.26
C LEU A 26 2.28 -14.34 9.11
N ARG A 27 1.50 -13.68 10.00
CA ARG A 27 1.37 -12.22 10.00
C ARG A 27 2.70 -11.52 10.29
N MET A 28 3.48 -12.02 11.24
CA MET A 28 4.80 -11.47 11.57
C MET A 28 5.79 -11.62 10.42
N GLN A 29 5.78 -12.76 9.73
CA GLN A 29 6.62 -12.96 8.55
C GLN A 29 6.23 -12.02 7.40
N LYS A 30 4.93 -11.86 7.13
CA LYS A 30 4.42 -10.90 6.13
C LYS A 30 4.80 -9.46 6.48
N LEU A 31 4.62 -9.06 7.74
CA LEU A 31 4.98 -7.71 8.19
C LEU A 31 6.49 -7.46 8.04
N ARG A 32 7.34 -8.42 8.40
CA ARG A 32 8.80 -8.32 8.18
C ARG A 32 9.15 -8.16 6.70
N ALA A 33 8.56 -8.98 5.84
CA ALA A 33 8.80 -8.88 4.39
C ALA A 33 8.36 -7.51 3.84
N LEU A 34 7.20 -7.02 4.27
CA LEU A 34 6.71 -5.69 3.88
C LEU A 34 7.61 -4.57 4.42
N MET A 35 8.06 -4.65 5.68
CA MET A 35 8.97 -3.65 6.26
C MET A 35 10.32 -3.61 5.55
N LEU A 36 10.81 -4.74 5.04
CA LEU A 36 12.08 -4.79 4.29
C LEU A 36 12.00 -4.01 2.98
N ILE A 37 10.84 -4.01 2.32
CA ILE A 37 10.61 -3.33 1.02
C ILE A 37 10.00 -1.94 1.20
N ALA A 38 9.38 -1.67 2.36
CA ALA A 38 8.75 -0.40 2.71
C ALA A 38 9.60 0.84 2.41
N PRO A 39 10.90 0.92 2.75
CA PRO A 39 11.68 2.14 2.48
C PRO A 39 11.79 2.43 0.98
N LEU A 40 12.03 1.41 0.15
CA LEU A 40 12.08 1.57 -1.30
C LEU A 40 10.70 1.95 -1.87
N LEU A 41 9.64 1.30 -1.38
CA LEU A 41 8.27 1.59 -1.80
C LEU A 41 7.87 3.02 -1.45
N LEU A 42 8.22 3.49 -0.25
CA LEU A 42 7.94 4.84 0.22
C LEU A 42 8.73 5.88 -0.56
N PHE A 43 10.00 5.60 -0.90
CA PHE A 43 10.78 6.44 -1.80
C PHE A 43 10.06 6.62 -3.14
N ILE A 44 9.67 5.52 -3.81
CA ILE A 44 8.95 5.58 -5.08
C ILE A 44 7.63 6.35 -4.94
N LEU A 45 6.88 6.10 -3.86
CA LEU A 45 5.61 6.77 -3.61
C LEU A 45 5.79 8.29 -3.53
N VAL A 46 6.80 8.75 -2.79
CA VAL A 46 7.08 10.19 -2.65
C VAL A 46 7.63 10.78 -3.95
N THR A 47 8.61 10.14 -4.59
CA THR A 47 9.32 10.73 -5.73
C THR A 47 8.52 10.70 -7.02
N PHE A 48 7.59 9.76 -7.17
CA PHE A 48 6.76 9.66 -8.38
C PHE A 48 5.35 10.20 -8.15
N ILE A 49 4.66 9.87 -7.05
CA ILE A 49 3.26 10.28 -6.90
C ILE A 49 3.15 11.79 -6.66
N LEU A 50 4.05 12.40 -5.87
CA LEU A 50 3.97 13.85 -5.63
C LEU A 50 4.16 14.67 -6.92
N PRO A 51 5.21 14.47 -7.73
CA PRO A 51 5.37 15.25 -8.96
C PRO A 51 4.31 14.91 -10.01
N VAL A 52 3.86 13.66 -10.11
CA VAL A 52 2.78 13.28 -11.03
C VAL A 52 1.48 13.97 -10.62
N GLY A 53 1.18 14.06 -9.33
CA GLY A 53 0.06 14.82 -8.80
C GLY A 53 0.17 16.29 -9.19
N ASP A 54 1.31 16.93 -8.95
CA ASP A 54 1.54 18.34 -9.30
C ASP A 54 1.35 18.60 -10.81
N MET A 55 1.90 17.73 -11.66
CA MET A 55 1.72 17.82 -13.12
C MET A 55 0.26 17.60 -13.53
N LEU A 56 -0.47 16.74 -12.84
CA LEU A 56 -1.90 16.50 -13.09
C LEU A 56 -2.75 17.71 -12.68
N PHE A 57 -2.47 18.35 -11.55
CA PHE A 57 -3.16 19.58 -11.16
C PHE A 57 -2.84 20.73 -12.12
N ARG A 58 -1.58 20.85 -12.53
CA ARG A 58 -1.13 21.86 -13.50
C ARG A 58 -1.72 21.66 -14.91
N SER A 59 -2.02 20.42 -15.31
CA SER A 59 -2.63 20.13 -16.62
C SER A 59 -4.12 20.45 -16.65
N VAL A 60 -4.80 20.41 -15.50
CA VAL A 60 -6.18 20.86 -15.36
C VAL A 60 -6.24 22.39 -15.22
N ASP A 61 -5.36 22.99 -14.41
CA ASP A 61 -5.26 24.43 -14.22
C ASP A 61 -4.22 25.06 -15.16
N ASN A 62 -4.55 25.05 -16.46
CA ASN A 62 -3.66 25.50 -17.51
C ASN A 62 -3.64 27.05 -17.60
N ARG A 63 -3.19 27.71 -16.53
CA ARG A 63 -3.03 29.19 -16.43
C ARG A 63 -2.14 29.78 -17.53
N ILE A 64 -1.36 28.96 -18.23
CA ILE A 64 -0.61 29.35 -19.42
C ILE A 64 -1.55 29.98 -20.45
N VAL A 65 -2.74 29.42 -20.68
CA VAL A 65 -3.67 29.94 -21.70
C VAL A 65 -4.20 31.33 -21.34
N GLN A 66 -4.42 31.63 -20.05
CA GLN A 66 -4.89 32.94 -19.60
C GLN A 66 -3.81 34.03 -19.67
N ASP A 67 -2.54 33.69 -19.40
CA ASP A 67 -1.47 34.69 -19.29
C ASP A 67 -0.80 35.03 -20.64
N VAL A 68 -0.64 34.08 -21.56
CA VAL A 68 0.09 34.34 -22.84
C VAL A 68 -0.80 34.81 -23.99
N LEU A 69 -2.06 34.38 -24.06
CA LEU A 69 -2.98 34.80 -25.13
C LEU A 69 -3.25 36.32 -25.20
N PRO A 70 -3.47 37.06 -24.09
CA PRO A 70 -3.77 38.48 -24.19
C PRO A 70 -2.59 39.31 -24.73
N ASN A 71 -1.35 38.86 -24.53
CA ASN A 71 -0.17 39.53 -25.10
C ASN A 71 -0.09 39.34 -26.62
N THR A 72 -0.51 38.18 -27.13
CA THR A 72 -0.57 37.91 -28.58
C THR A 72 -1.69 38.73 -29.25
N VAL A 73 -2.84 38.88 -28.58
CA VAL A 73 -3.97 39.69 -29.10
C VAL A 73 -3.66 41.19 -29.08
N ARG A 74 -2.83 41.68 -28.15
CA ARG A 74 -2.40 43.09 -28.11
C ARG A 74 -1.33 43.46 -29.13
N ALA A 75 -0.64 42.48 -29.70
CA ALA A 75 0.44 42.69 -30.68
C ALA A 75 -0.05 42.68 -32.13
N LEU A 76 -1.33 42.37 -32.37
CA LEU A 76 -2.05 42.43 -33.65
C LEU A 76 -3.00 43.64 -33.64
#